data_AF-A0A2V7VM18-F1
#
_entry.id   AF-A0A2V7VM18-F1
#
_cell.length_a   1.000
_cell.length_b   1.000
_cell.length_c   1.000
_cell.angle_alpha   90.00
_cell.angle_beta   90.00
_cell.angle_gamma   90.00
#
_symmetry.space_group_name_H-M   'P 1'
#
loop_
_entity.id
_entity.type
_entity.pdbx_description
1 polymer ?
#
loop_
_entity_poly.entity_id
_entity_poly.type
_entity_poly.pdbx_seq_one_letter_code
_entity_poly.pdbx_strand_id
1 'polypeptide(L)' 'MCKRLRTKMYYVVGRDHVDLRESSPTAQYWCSRTAIVLGPDEMYCSPEVCQPGRACFEPE' A
#
# COMPACT_ATOMS: atom_id res chain seq x y z
N MET A 1 -1.62 -3.88 -10.44
CA MET A 1 -0.50 -3.33 -9.64
C MET A 1 -1.01 -2.63 -8.37
N CYS A 2 -0.23 -2.63 -7.29
CA CYS A 2 -0.52 -1.94 -6.03
C CYS A 2 -0.33 -0.41 -6.07
N LYS A 3 -0.77 0.24 -7.17
CA LYS A 3 -0.50 1.66 -7.46
C LYS A 3 -1.02 2.62 -6.40
N ARG A 4 -2.02 2.21 -5.61
CA ARG A 4 -2.65 3.03 -4.57
C ARG A 4 -2.16 2.74 -3.16
N LEU A 5 -1.35 1.71 -2.96
CA LEU A 5 -0.72 1.43 -1.68
C LEU A 5 0.37 2.48 -1.41
N ARG A 6 0.43 2.97 -0.17
CA ARG A 6 1.39 3.97 0.28
C ARG A 6 2.04 3.51 1.58
N THR A 7 3.24 4.00 1.84
CA THR A 7 3.93 3.87 3.14
C THR A 7 4.67 5.17 3.44
N LYS A 8 5.04 5.39 4.71
CA LYS A 8 5.78 6.57 5.18
C LYS A 8 7.06 6.79 4.37
N MET A 9 7.73 5.71 3.98
CA MET A 9 8.99 5.79 3.25
C MET A 9 8.87 6.50 1.90
N TYR A 10 7.70 6.52 1.25
CA TYR A 10 7.49 7.29 0.01
C TYR A 10 7.80 8.78 0.20
N TYR A 11 7.60 9.29 1.41
CA TYR A 11 7.81 10.70 1.76
C TYR A 11 9.14 10.95 2.47
N VAL A 12 9.84 9.90 2.90
CA VAL A 12 11.15 10.00 3.57
C VAL A 12 12.28 9.84 2.54
N VAL A 13 12.20 8.82 1.69
CA VAL A 13 13.26 8.49 0.72
C VAL A 13 12.83 8.74 -0.72
N GLY A 14 11.56 9.07 -0.97
CA GLY A 14 11.01 9.24 -2.32
C GLY A 14 10.42 7.95 -2.89
N ARG A 15 9.42 8.09 -3.77
CA ARG A 15 8.67 6.96 -4.34
C ARG A 15 9.53 5.96 -5.09
N ASP A 16 10.52 6.44 -5.85
CA ASP A 16 11.37 5.59 -6.69
C ASP A 16 12.33 4.72 -5.87
N HIS A 17 12.47 5.01 -4.57
CA HIS A 17 13.33 4.30 -3.63
C HIS A 17 12.56 3.32 -2.72
N VAL A 18 11.25 3.11 -2.94
CA VAL A 18 10.46 2.17 -2.14
C VAL A 18 10.05 0.96 -2.98
N ASP A 19 10.61 -0.20 -2.65
CA ASP A 19 10.15 -1.47 -3.17
C ASP A 19 9.10 -2.08 -2.24
N LEU A 20 7.86 -2.20 -2.71
CA LEU A 20 6.78 -2.83 -1.94
C LEU A 20 6.93 -4.36 -1.86
N ARG A 21 7.83 -4.97 -2.63
CA ARG A 21 8.16 -6.41 -2.54
C ARG A 21 9.01 -6.73 -1.31
N GLU A 22 9.77 -5.75 -0.82
CA GLU A 22 10.56 -5.85 0.41
C GLU A 22 9.84 -5.12 1.54
N SER A 23 8.74 -5.72 2.00
CA SER A 23 7.98 -5.16 3.12
C SER A 23 8.69 -5.37 4.45
N SER A 24 8.61 -4.38 5.33
CA SER A 24 8.99 -4.53 6.75
C SER A 24 7.77 -4.85 7.60
N PRO A 25 7.85 -5.77 8.59
CA PRO A 25 6.76 -6.06 9.53
C PRO A 25 6.32 -4.86 10.37
N THR A 26 7.20 -3.87 10.52
CA THR A 26 6.92 -2.64 11.29
C THR A 26 6.52 -1.47 10.40
N ALA A 27 6.55 -1.64 9.08
CA ALA A 27 6.10 -0.60 8.16
C ALA A 27 4.58 -0.51 8.18
N GLN A 28 4.08 0.72 8.30
CA GLN A 28 2.67 1.01 8.14
C GLN A 28 2.38 1.29 6.65
N TYR A 29 1.29 0.70 6.16
CA TYR A 29 0.78 0.95 4.83
C TYR A 29 -0.66 1.44 4.89
N TRP A 30 -1.05 2.21 3.87
CA TRP A 30 -2.41 2.72 3.74
C TRP A 30 -2.82 2.79 2.28
N CYS A 31 -4.13 2.82 2.07
CA CYS A 31 -4.70 3.10 0.77
C CYS A 31 -4.73 4.61 0.53
N SER A 32 -4.25 5.08 -0.62
CA SER A 32 -4.43 6.49 -1.00
C SER A 32 -5.89 6.90 -1.22
N ARG A 33 -6.82 5.95 -1.40
CA ARG A 33 -8.27 6.22 -1.50
C ARG A 33 -8.93 6.52 -0.15
N THR A 34 -8.51 5.82 0.90
CA THR A 34 -9.09 5.97 2.25
C THR A 34 -8.24 6.85 3.15
N ALA A 35 -6.97 7.07 2.79
CA ALA A 35 -5.97 7.80 3.56
C ALA A 35 -5.75 7.25 4.99
N ILE A 36 -6.16 5.99 5.24
CA ILE A 36 -6.00 5.29 6.51
C ILE A 36 -5.48 3.87 6.28
N VAL A 37 -5.05 3.20 7.35
CA VAL A 37 -4.48 1.84 7.30
C VAL A 37 -5.47 0.77 6.83
N LEU A 38 -6.77 1.04 6.94
CA LEU A 38 -7.82 0.17 6.44
C LEU A 38 -8.20 0.56 5.00
N GLY A 39 -8.33 -0.46 4.16
CA GLY A 39 -8.97 -0.30 2.86
C GLY A 39 -10.47 -0.04 3.01
N PRO A 40 -11.17 0.29 1.90
CA PRO A 40 -12.62 0.43 1.90
C PRO A 40 -13.34 -0.92 2.04
N ASP A 41 -12.59 -2.02 2.04
CA ASP A 41 -13.02 -3.37 2.40
C ASP A 41 -12.86 -3.66 3.90
N GLU A 42 -12.55 -2.63 4.70
CA GLU A 42 -12.31 -2.70 6.16
C GLU A 42 -11.16 -3.65 6.56
N MET A 43 -10.32 -4.03 5.60
CA MET A 43 -9.17 -4.90 5.80
C MET A 43 -7.88 -4.07 5.82
N TYR A 44 -6.88 -4.54 6.56
CA TYR A 44 -5.56 -3.90 6.56
C TYR A 44 -4.96 -3.83 5.17
N CYS A 45 -4.34 -2.69 4.88
CA CYS A 45 -3.52 -2.48 3.69
C CYS A 45 -2.12 -3.01 3.97
N SER A 46 -1.63 -3.91 3.12
CA SER A 46 -0.24 -4.34 3.12
C SER A 46 0.14 -4.89 1.74
N PRO A 47 1.44 -4.97 1.41
CA PRO A 47 1.87 -5.53 0.12
C PRO A 47 1.45 -6.99 -0.08
N GLU A 48 1.43 -7.80 0.98
CA GLU A 48 1.15 -9.24 0.95
C GLU A 48 -0.32 -9.52 0.59
N VAL A 49 -1.22 -8.61 0.97
CA VAL A 49 -2.66 -8.76 0.70
C VAL A 49 -3.13 -7.92 -0.48
N CYS A 50 -2.22 -7.19 -1.14
CA CYS A 50 -2.56 -6.32 -2.26
C CYS A 50 -2.66 -7.12 -3.57
N GLN A 51 -3.89 -7.47 -3.94
CA GLN A 51 -4.22 -8.35 -5.06
C GLN A 51 -5.42 -7.84 -5.87
N PRO A 52 -5.65 -8.35 -7.10
CA PRO A 52 -6.86 -8.04 -7.86
C PRO A 52 -8.14 -8.18 -7.02
N GLY A 53 -9.04 -7.22 -7.15
CA GLY A 53 -10.27 -7.15 -6.35
C GLY A 53 -10.16 -6.36 -5.04
N ARG A 54 -8.95 -6.09 -4.54
CA ARG A 54 -8.75 -5.13 -3.43
C ARG A 54 -8.78 -3.70 -3.96
N ALA A 55 -9.34 -2.77 -3.21
CA ALA A 55 -9.49 -1.39 -3.69
C ALA A 55 -8.17 -0.60 -3.82
N CYS A 56 -7.11 -1.06 -3.17
CA CYS A 56 -5.76 -0.48 -3.28
C CYS A 56 -4.95 -1.10 -4.43
N PHE A 57 -5.47 -2.16 -5.03
CA PHE A 57 -4.97 -2.72 -6.28
C PHE A 57 -5.68 -2.03 -7.45
N GLU A 58 -4.92 -1.73 -8.49
CA GLU A 58 -5.43 -1.20 -9.74
C GLU A 58 -5.03 -2.18 -10.85
N PRO A 59 -6.00 -2.81 -11.56
CA PRO A 59 -5.68 -3.57 -12.77
C PRO A 59 -5.03 -2.63 -13.78
N GLU A 60 -4.06 -3.15 -14.53
CA GLU A 60 -3.40 -2.37 -15.59
C GLU A 60 -4.31 -2.22 -16.81
#